data_AF-A0A661GYY1-F1
#
_entry.id   AF-A0A661GYY1-F1
#
_cell.length_a   1.000
_cell.length_b   1.000
_cell.length_c   1.000
_cell.angle_alpha   90.00
_cell.angle_beta   90.00
_cell.angle_gamma   90.00
#
_symmetry.space_group_name_H-M   'P 1'
#
loop_
_entity.id
_entity.type
_entity.pdbx_description
1 polymer ?
#
loop_
_entity_poly.entity_id
_entity_poly.type
_entity_poly.pdbx_seq_one_letter_code
_entity_poly.pdbx_strand_id
1 'polypeptide(L)'
;MLVSNHSYSIAAGWIPYGQTEPNNWWWIGGDGDEDPNFGYYDAEAQALDQIANLAPYYLIVKAAGNDRWDIGPAQDEEYTIVDQNGQSQGTSTDLRPADCGQTGYDCLPGSVVAKNILTVGAVNDVNGGYLPLQGPASVQMTGFSSYGPTDDGRIKPDLVANGWLLLSTWGEPNYFAVIAGTSMAAPSVAGSLLLVQEHYEDMHGSDDFMRAATLKALAIHSADETGAADGPSRATAGGR
;
A
#
# COMPACT_ATOMS: atom_id res chain seq x y z
N MET A 1 -3.35 -22.88 1.97
CA MET A 1 -3.64 -21.45 2.20
C MET A 1 -3.86 -20.81 0.83
N LEU A 2 -5.01 -20.17 0.60
CA LEU A 2 -5.38 -19.61 -0.72
C LEU A 2 -5.09 -18.11 -0.83
N VAL A 3 -5.28 -17.37 0.27
CA VAL A 3 -5.03 -15.93 0.33
C VAL A 3 -4.33 -15.61 1.65
N SER A 4 -3.34 -14.71 1.62
CA SER A 4 -2.77 -14.10 2.82
C SER A 4 -2.92 -12.58 2.79
N ASN A 5 -3.00 -11.98 3.98
CA ASN A 5 -2.98 -10.55 4.16
C ASN A 5 -1.66 -10.11 4.80
N HIS A 6 -1.01 -9.14 4.18
CA HIS A 6 0.21 -8.50 4.64
C HIS A 6 -0.06 -6.99 4.78
N SER A 7 -0.73 -6.61 5.87
CA SER A 7 -1.07 -5.22 6.23
C SER A 7 0.13 -4.35 6.64
N TYR A 8 1.33 -4.67 6.17
CA TYR A 8 2.57 -4.01 6.54
C TYR A 8 3.51 -3.88 5.35
N SER A 9 4.32 -2.83 5.40
CA SER A 9 5.53 -2.70 4.60
C SER A 9 6.71 -2.34 5.50
N ILE A 10 7.89 -2.29 4.91
CA ILE A 10 9.06 -1.67 5.53
C ILE A 10 8.81 -0.16 5.72
N ALA A 11 9.53 0.45 6.65
CA ALA A 11 9.64 1.90 6.70
C ALA A 11 10.64 2.36 5.64
N ALA A 12 10.34 3.47 4.98
CA ALA A 12 11.20 4.11 3.99
C ALA A 12 11.06 5.64 4.12
N GLY A 13 12.10 6.37 3.73
CA GLY A 13 12.05 7.84 3.67
C GLY A 13 11.90 8.53 5.03
N TRP A 14 10.93 9.44 5.10
CA TRP A 14 10.61 10.24 6.28
C TRP A 14 9.63 9.51 7.20
N ILE A 15 9.96 9.45 8.49
CA ILE A 15 9.09 8.85 9.50
C ILE A 15 8.67 9.93 10.50
N PRO A 16 7.38 10.26 10.60
CA PRO A 16 6.88 11.16 11.64
C PRO A 16 6.92 10.46 12.99
N TYR A 17 7.77 10.92 13.90
CA TYR A 17 7.90 10.34 15.25
C TYR A 17 7.16 11.20 16.30
N GLY A 18 6.91 12.48 15.99
CA GLY A 18 5.99 13.33 16.75
C GLY A 18 6.44 13.66 18.18
N GLN A 19 7.75 13.65 18.44
CA GLN A 19 8.35 14.09 19.70
C GLN A 19 8.95 15.50 19.58
N THR A 20 9.70 15.94 20.59
CA THR A 20 10.48 17.18 20.52
C THR A 20 11.69 17.01 19.59
N GLU A 21 12.10 18.08 18.91
CA GLU A 21 13.35 18.14 18.15
C GLU A 21 14.53 17.54 18.94
N PRO A 22 15.40 16.74 18.29
CA PRO A 22 15.42 16.38 16.87
C PRO A 22 14.61 15.12 16.52
N ASN A 23 13.72 14.67 17.41
CA ASN A 23 12.93 13.45 17.24
C ASN A 23 11.50 13.73 16.78
N ASN A 24 11.26 14.89 16.16
CA ASN A 24 9.99 15.13 15.48
C ASN A 24 9.91 14.29 14.19
N TRP A 25 11.05 14.20 13.49
CA TRP A 25 11.24 13.46 12.24
C TRP A 25 12.44 12.53 12.33
N TRP A 26 12.29 11.33 11.76
CA TRP A 26 13.40 10.44 11.47
C TRP A 26 13.59 10.28 9.96
N TRP A 27 14.84 10.15 9.53
CA TRP A 27 15.21 9.83 8.16
C TRP A 27 15.85 8.45 8.09
N ILE A 28 15.29 7.55 7.30
CA ILE A 28 15.78 6.17 7.14
C ILE A 28 16.42 5.89 5.76
N GLY A 29 16.31 6.84 4.82
CA GLY A 29 16.81 6.73 3.45
C GLY A 29 18.32 6.87 3.25
N GLY A 30 19.12 6.91 4.33
CA GLY A 30 20.58 6.99 4.26
C GLY A 30 21.11 8.37 3.84
N ASP A 31 22.20 8.41 3.06
CA ASP A 31 22.89 9.67 2.72
C ASP A 31 22.27 10.42 1.53
N GLY A 32 21.29 9.82 0.84
CA GLY A 32 20.67 10.40 -0.35
C GLY A 32 19.52 11.37 -0.07
N ASP A 33 19.03 11.99 -1.15
CA ASP A 33 17.84 12.85 -1.16
C ASP A 33 16.52 12.05 -1.23
N GLU A 34 16.60 10.75 -1.47
CA GLU A 34 15.47 9.82 -1.57
C GLU A 34 15.91 8.47 -1.00
N ASP A 35 14.98 7.76 -0.34
CA ASP A 35 15.23 6.39 0.10
C ASP A 35 15.25 5.45 -1.11
N PRO A 36 16.35 4.73 -1.36
CA PRO A 36 16.47 3.80 -2.50
C PRO A 36 15.52 2.59 -2.42
N ASN A 37 14.78 2.41 -1.34
CA ASN A 37 13.76 1.38 -1.22
C ASN A 37 12.43 1.75 -1.87
N PHE A 38 12.20 3.03 -2.20
CA PHE A 38 11.03 3.42 -2.97
C PHE A 38 11.18 2.93 -4.42
N GLY A 39 10.14 2.25 -4.93
CA GLY A 39 10.05 1.82 -6.32
C GLY A 39 10.97 0.64 -6.71
N TYR A 40 12.02 0.38 -5.93
CA TYR A 40 13.06 -0.60 -6.22
C TYR A 40 12.63 -2.05 -6.01
N TYR A 41 12.94 -2.90 -6.99
CA TYR A 41 12.70 -4.34 -6.92
C TYR A 41 13.84 -5.04 -6.15
N ASP A 42 13.62 -5.21 -4.85
CA ASP A 42 14.58 -5.82 -3.93
C ASP A 42 14.54 -7.37 -3.88
N ALA A 43 15.37 -7.95 -3.02
CA ALA A 43 15.43 -9.40 -2.81
C ALA A 43 14.16 -9.97 -2.14
N GLU A 44 13.43 -9.18 -1.36
CA GLU A 44 12.17 -9.61 -0.73
C GLU A 44 11.04 -9.64 -1.77
N ALA A 45 10.97 -8.66 -2.67
CA ALA A 45 10.07 -8.66 -3.82
C ALA A 45 10.31 -9.89 -4.71
N GLN A 46 11.59 -10.22 -4.94
CA GLN A 46 11.98 -11.44 -5.65
C GLN A 46 11.52 -12.71 -4.92
N ALA A 47 11.70 -12.77 -3.60
CA ALA A 47 11.27 -13.91 -2.81
C ALA A 47 9.74 -14.09 -2.83
N LEU A 48 8.97 -13.01 -2.72
CA LEU A 48 7.51 -13.05 -2.84
C LEU A 48 7.08 -13.57 -4.22
N ASP A 49 7.74 -13.13 -5.29
CA ASP A 49 7.46 -13.60 -6.64
C ASP A 49 7.78 -15.10 -6.82
N GLN A 50 8.85 -15.59 -6.20
CA GLN A 50 9.20 -17.01 -6.19
C GLN A 50 8.16 -17.83 -5.43
N ILE A 51 7.71 -17.36 -4.26
CA ILE A 51 6.65 -18.02 -3.48
C ILE A 51 5.36 -18.11 -4.31
N ALA A 52 4.91 -17.01 -4.91
CA ALA A 52 3.70 -16.97 -5.72
C ALA A 52 3.81 -17.88 -6.97
N ASN A 53 5.02 -18.03 -7.54
CA ASN A 53 5.24 -18.94 -8.66
C ASN A 53 5.16 -20.42 -8.24
N LEU A 54 5.75 -20.77 -7.08
CA LEU A 54 5.77 -22.14 -6.55
C LEU A 54 4.42 -22.57 -5.96
N ALA A 55 3.60 -21.61 -5.51
CA ALA A 55 2.28 -21.83 -4.94
C ALA A 55 1.19 -21.19 -5.83
N PRO A 56 0.80 -21.81 -6.96
CA PRO A 56 -0.01 -21.17 -8.01
C PRO A 56 -1.45 -20.82 -7.61
N TYR A 57 -1.94 -21.32 -6.48
CA TYR A 57 -3.27 -21.03 -5.91
C TYR A 57 -3.20 -20.04 -4.74
N TYR A 58 -2.00 -19.60 -4.34
CA TYR A 58 -1.79 -18.74 -3.19
C TYR A 58 -1.58 -17.29 -3.65
N LEU A 59 -2.56 -16.43 -3.34
CA LEU A 59 -2.49 -15.00 -3.61
C LEU A 59 -2.04 -14.24 -2.36
N ILE A 60 -0.93 -13.53 -2.48
CA ILE A 60 -0.37 -12.67 -1.44
C ILE A 60 -0.96 -11.27 -1.62
N VAL A 61 -1.74 -10.79 -0.65
CA VAL A 61 -2.30 -9.42 -0.65
C VAL A 61 -1.45 -8.56 0.28
N LYS A 62 -0.94 -7.42 -0.21
CA LYS A 62 -0.03 -6.54 0.55
C LYS A 62 -0.45 -5.08 0.48
N ALA A 63 -0.37 -4.37 1.60
CA ALA A 63 -0.62 -2.93 1.67
C ALA A 63 0.44 -2.13 0.90
N ALA A 64 0.04 -1.05 0.21
CA ALA A 64 0.94 -0.30 -0.67
C ALA A 64 2.00 0.57 0.04
N GLY A 65 1.78 0.98 1.29
CA GLY A 65 2.58 2.01 1.98
C GLY A 65 1.75 3.24 2.35
N ASN A 66 2.28 4.11 3.21
CA ASN A 66 1.54 5.28 3.72
C ASN A 66 2.37 6.58 3.66
N ASP A 67 3.29 6.70 2.71
CA ASP A 67 4.41 7.65 2.76
C ASP A 67 4.11 9.00 2.07
N ARG A 68 2.96 9.15 1.37
CA ARG A 68 2.66 10.37 0.58
C ARG A 68 2.42 11.65 1.38
N TRP A 69 2.24 11.55 2.68
CA TRP A 69 2.10 12.73 3.57
C TRP A 69 3.37 13.08 4.31
N ASP A 70 4.44 12.30 4.13
CA ASP A 70 5.67 12.46 4.88
C ASP A 70 6.57 13.49 4.18
N ILE A 71 6.35 14.75 4.59
CA ILE A 71 6.99 15.93 4.00
C ILE A 71 8.36 16.25 4.57
N GLY A 72 8.74 15.58 5.67
CA GLY A 72 9.95 15.87 6.42
C GLY A 72 9.87 17.14 7.30
N PRO A 73 10.99 17.49 7.95
CA PRO A 73 11.11 18.63 8.85
C PRO A 73 11.06 19.98 8.11
N ALA A 74 10.81 21.05 8.84
CA ALA A 74 10.94 22.41 8.33
C ALA A 74 12.41 22.74 7.96
N GLN A 75 12.62 23.81 7.20
CA GLN A 75 13.97 24.27 6.91
C GLN A 75 14.73 24.59 8.22
N ASP A 76 15.96 24.11 8.31
CA ASP A 76 16.87 24.24 9.46
C ASP A 76 16.41 23.50 10.75
N GLU A 77 15.28 22.78 10.71
CA GLU A 77 14.87 21.89 11.81
C GLU A 77 15.77 20.64 11.84
N GLU A 78 16.33 20.34 13.01
CA GLU A 78 17.18 19.16 13.20
C GLU A 78 16.32 17.90 13.26
N TYR A 79 16.76 16.85 12.58
CA TYR A 79 16.11 15.54 12.58
C TYR A 79 17.13 14.43 12.82
N THR A 80 16.64 13.24 13.16
CA THR A 80 17.50 12.08 13.47
C THR A 80 17.63 11.15 12.26
N ILE A 81 18.85 10.76 11.92
CA ILE A 81 19.09 9.71 10.92
C ILE A 81 19.07 8.36 11.65
N VAL A 82 18.32 7.40 11.14
CA VAL A 82 18.19 6.06 11.73
C VAL A 82 18.47 4.96 10.70
N ASP A 83 18.90 3.80 11.16
CA ASP A 83 18.97 2.59 10.32
C ASP A 83 17.60 1.86 10.26
N GLN A 84 17.53 0.78 9.49
CA GLN A 84 16.34 -0.06 9.37
C GLN A 84 15.88 -0.75 10.68
N ASN A 85 16.69 -0.71 11.74
CA ASN A 85 16.33 -1.17 13.08
C ASN A 85 15.91 -0.02 14.00
N GLY A 86 15.79 1.20 13.48
CA GLY A 86 15.50 2.41 14.25
C GLY A 86 16.66 2.86 15.14
N GLN A 87 17.88 2.38 14.92
CA GLN A 87 19.05 2.83 15.68
C GLN A 87 19.57 4.15 15.10
N SER A 88 19.72 5.15 15.96
CA SER A 88 20.25 6.46 15.57
C SER A 88 21.69 6.35 15.05
N GLN A 89 21.92 6.98 13.89
CA GLN A 89 23.23 7.14 13.25
C GLN A 89 23.78 8.57 13.43
N GLY A 90 22.99 9.47 14.00
CA GLY A 90 23.32 10.89 14.18
C GLY A 90 22.13 11.80 13.93
N THR A 91 22.39 13.11 13.91
CA THR A 91 21.42 14.14 13.55
C THR A 91 21.88 14.92 12.33
N SER A 92 20.95 15.59 11.66
CA SER A 92 21.21 16.40 10.48
C SER A 92 20.19 17.55 10.38
N THR A 93 20.57 18.60 9.68
CA THR A 93 19.69 19.71 9.24
C THR A 93 19.69 19.85 7.71
N ASP A 94 20.34 18.93 7.00
CA ASP A 94 20.42 18.95 5.55
C ASP A 94 19.02 18.76 4.94
N LEU A 95 18.67 19.66 4.02
CA LEU A 95 17.36 19.65 3.38
C LEU A 95 17.23 18.46 2.42
N ARG A 96 16.22 17.60 2.64
CA ARG A 96 15.84 16.54 1.69
C ARG A 96 14.41 16.77 1.20
N PRO A 97 14.09 16.37 -0.04
CA PRO A 97 12.72 16.35 -0.55
C PRO A 97 11.75 15.60 0.37
N ALA A 98 10.46 15.94 0.27
CA ALA A 98 9.38 15.11 0.77
C ALA A 98 9.39 13.73 0.09
N ASP A 99 8.86 12.72 0.77
CA ASP A 99 8.67 11.41 0.17
C ASP A 99 7.74 11.51 -1.06
N CYS A 100 7.91 10.59 -2.00
CA CYS A 100 7.24 10.59 -3.32
C CYS A 100 7.62 11.79 -4.23
N GLY A 101 8.63 12.56 -3.84
CA GLY A 101 9.16 13.69 -4.59
C GLY A 101 8.13 14.78 -4.94
N GLN A 102 8.50 15.69 -5.84
CA GLN A 102 7.63 16.82 -6.22
C GLN A 102 6.36 16.42 -6.95
N THR A 103 6.34 15.22 -7.54
CA THR A 103 5.21 14.73 -8.34
C THR A 103 4.22 13.91 -7.51
N GLY A 104 4.60 13.52 -6.29
CA GLY A 104 3.80 12.69 -5.39
C GLY A 104 3.66 11.23 -5.83
N TYR A 105 4.56 10.75 -6.69
CA TYR A 105 4.62 9.39 -7.24
C TYR A 105 5.93 8.71 -6.81
N ASP A 106 6.05 7.41 -7.07
CA ASP A 106 7.28 6.64 -6.81
C ASP A 106 7.64 6.55 -5.32
N CYS A 107 6.67 6.10 -4.53
CA CYS A 107 6.90 5.91 -3.08
C CYS A 107 6.33 4.61 -2.57
N LEU A 108 6.55 3.56 -3.34
CA LEU A 108 6.18 2.19 -2.98
C LEU A 108 7.36 1.54 -2.25
N PRO A 109 7.31 1.34 -0.92
CA PRO A 109 8.43 0.81 -0.16
C PRO A 109 8.65 -0.69 -0.37
N GLY A 110 9.82 -1.06 -0.87
CA GLY A 110 10.36 -2.43 -0.87
C GLY A 110 9.44 -3.45 -1.53
N SER A 111 9.17 -4.55 -0.83
CA SER A 111 8.51 -5.74 -1.41
C SER A 111 7.08 -5.54 -1.92
N VAL A 112 6.44 -4.38 -1.67
CA VAL A 112 5.14 -4.02 -2.25
C VAL A 112 5.19 -3.92 -3.78
N VAL A 113 6.39 -3.79 -4.36
CA VAL A 113 6.60 -3.76 -5.80
C VAL A 113 6.67 -5.15 -6.44
N ALA A 114 6.49 -6.26 -5.71
CA ALA A 114 6.53 -7.59 -6.31
C ALA A 114 5.48 -7.76 -7.44
N LYS A 115 5.79 -8.57 -8.46
CA LYS A 115 4.98 -8.69 -9.68
C LYS A 115 3.73 -9.55 -9.46
N ASN A 116 3.88 -10.64 -8.72
CA ASN A 116 2.90 -11.72 -8.57
C ASN A 116 2.06 -11.61 -7.29
N ILE A 117 2.20 -10.50 -6.55
CA ILE A 117 1.35 -10.17 -5.41
C ILE A 117 0.22 -9.23 -5.84
N LEU A 118 -0.78 -9.06 -4.97
CA LEU A 118 -1.81 -8.04 -5.09
C LEU A 118 -1.54 -6.89 -4.13
N THR A 119 -1.04 -5.77 -4.65
CA THR A 119 -0.74 -4.56 -3.88
C THR A 119 -1.98 -3.68 -3.79
N VAL A 120 -2.36 -3.27 -2.59
CA VAL A 120 -3.61 -2.56 -2.31
C VAL A 120 -3.34 -1.17 -1.76
N GLY A 121 -3.81 -0.14 -2.49
CA GLY A 121 -3.83 1.25 -2.01
C GLY A 121 -5.11 1.56 -1.23
N ALA A 122 -5.15 2.75 -0.63
CA ALA A 122 -6.27 3.21 0.17
C ALA A 122 -7.00 4.40 -0.46
N VAL A 123 -8.32 4.31 -0.48
CA VAL A 123 -9.24 5.42 -0.80
C VAL A 123 -10.02 5.83 0.44
N ASN A 124 -10.56 7.05 0.39
CA ASN A 124 -11.52 7.55 1.35
C ASN A 124 -12.78 6.68 1.34
N ASP A 125 -13.51 6.68 2.46
CA ASP A 125 -14.82 6.07 2.49
C ASP A 125 -15.77 6.77 1.53
N VAL A 126 -16.50 5.97 0.75
CA VAL A 126 -17.50 6.46 -0.21
C VAL A 126 -18.85 6.31 0.45
N ASN A 127 -19.29 7.38 1.12
CA ASN A 127 -20.52 7.37 1.89
C ASN A 127 -21.73 7.00 1.00
N GLY A 128 -22.43 5.91 1.35
CA GLY A 128 -23.53 5.37 0.56
C GLY A 128 -23.13 4.40 -0.55
N GLY A 129 -21.84 4.05 -0.65
CA GLY A 129 -21.31 3.10 -1.65
C GLY A 129 -20.99 3.76 -3.00
N TYR A 130 -20.41 2.97 -3.91
CA TYR A 130 -20.18 3.43 -5.28
C TYR A 130 -21.51 3.52 -6.03
N LEU A 131 -21.89 4.73 -6.44
CA LEU A 131 -23.12 4.98 -7.18
C LEU A 131 -22.78 5.44 -8.59
N PRO A 132 -23.34 4.82 -9.66
CA PRO A 132 -23.04 5.20 -11.04
C PRO A 132 -23.28 6.68 -11.35
N LEU A 133 -24.24 7.30 -10.67
CA LEU A 133 -24.58 8.73 -10.83
C LEU A 133 -23.56 9.68 -10.17
N GLN A 134 -22.77 9.21 -9.20
CA GLN A 134 -21.68 9.99 -8.60
C GLN A 134 -20.37 9.82 -9.38
N GLY A 135 -20.22 8.68 -10.08
CA GLY A 135 -19.13 8.40 -10.99
C GLY A 135 -17.76 8.18 -10.32
N PRO A 136 -16.73 7.89 -11.13
CA PRO A 136 -15.37 7.57 -10.66
C PRO A 136 -14.74 8.61 -9.72
N ALA A 137 -15.03 9.90 -9.92
CA ALA A 137 -14.48 11.00 -9.13
C ALA A 137 -14.98 11.03 -7.68
N SER A 138 -16.03 10.27 -7.34
CA SER A 138 -16.48 10.06 -5.97
C SER A 138 -15.50 9.22 -5.14
N VAL A 139 -14.64 8.46 -5.81
CA VAL A 139 -13.57 7.69 -5.18
C VAL A 139 -12.29 8.52 -5.17
N GLN A 140 -11.84 8.89 -3.99
CA GLN A 140 -10.65 9.72 -3.80
C GLN A 140 -9.59 8.94 -3.04
N MET A 141 -8.36 8.94 -3.55
CA MET A 141 -7.21 8.40 -2.82
C MET A 141 -7.06 9.09 -1.47
N THR A 142 -6.73 8.32 -0.43
CA THR A 142 -6.27 8.94 0.81
C THR A 142 -4.96 9.65 0.54
N GLY A 143 -4.68 10.73 1.27
CA GLY A 143 -3.48 11.49 1.00
C GLY A 143 -2.19 10.80 1.44
N PHE A 144 -2.27 9.82 2.35
CA PHE A 144 -1.13 8.98 2.74
C PHE A 144 -0.84 7.82 1.76
N SER A 145 -1.82 7.31 1.00
CA SER A 145 -1.67 6.04 0.29
C SER A 145 -0.56 6.10 -0.76
N SER A 146 0.51 5.36 -0.56
CA SER A 146 1.59 5.22 -1.53
C SER A 146 1.10 4.68 -2.86
N TYR A 147 1.66 5.19 -3.95
CA TYR A 147 1.44 4.67 -5.28
C TYR A 147 2.67 4.89 -6.16
N GLY A 148 2.72 4.11 -7.24
CA GLY A 148 3.87 4.01 -8.11
C GLY A 148 3.99 5.17 -9.10
N PRO A 149 4.64 4.98 -10.25
CA PRO A 149 5.11 3.70 -10.76
C PRO A 149 6.23 3.12 -9.89
N THR A 150 6.60 1.87 -10.14
CA THR A 150 7.90 1.34 -9.69
C THR A 150 9.03 1.95 -10.54
N ASP A 151 10.29 1.80 -10.12
CA ASP A 151 11.47 2.29 -10.88
C ASP A 151 11.50 1.80 -12.33
N ASP A 152 11.04 0.57 -12.55
CA ASP A 152 10.93 -0.05 -13.87
C ASP A 152 9.62 0.26 -14.61
N GLY A 153 8.83 1.21 -14.11
CA GLY A 153 7.66 1.79 -14.78
C GLY A 153 6.37 0.99 -14.62
N ARG A 154 6.32 -0.04 -13.77
CA ARG A 154 5.11 -0.84 -13.56
C ARG A 154 4.07 -0.06 -12.77
N ILE A 155 2.81 -0.32 -13.08
CA ILE A 155 1.68 0.30 -12.40
C ILE A 155 1.41 -0.45 -11.09
N LYS A 156 1.43 0.30 -10.00
CA LYS A 156 1.11 -0.15 -8.64
C LYS A 156 0.50 1.04 -7.88
N PRO A 157 -0.44 0.84 -6.92
CA PRO A 157 -1.02 -0.43 -6.48
C PRO A 157 -1.79 -1.14 -7.60
N ASP A 158 -2.12 -2.42 -7.43
CA ASP A 158 -2.91 -3.17 -8.42
C ASP A 158 -4.41 -2.79 -8.35
N LEU A 159 -4.90 -2.49 -7.14
CA LEU A 159 -6.25 -1.99 -6.87
C LEU A 159 -6.26 -1.10 -5.62
N VAL A 160 -7.41 -0.51 -5.32
CA VAL A 160 -7.61 0.28 -4.10
C VAL A 160 -8.86 -0.16 -3.34
N ALA A 161 -8.88 0.03 -2.03
CA ALA A 161 -10.06 -0.21 -1.21
C ALA A 161 -10.18 0.87 -0.13
N ASN A 162 -11.33 0.93 0.55
CA ASN A 162 -11.50 1.87 1.66
C ASN A 162 -10.42 1.58 2.72
N GLY A 163 -9.58 2.57 3.00
CA GLY A 163 -8.58 2.53 4.07
C GLY A 163 -8.70 3.72 5.02
N TRP A 164 -9.82 4.43 5.01
CA TRP A 164 -10.03 5.67 5.75
C TRP A 164 -11.09 5.50 6.83
N LEU A 165 -10.71 5.74 8.09
CA LEU A 165 -11.60 5.74 9.25
C LEU A 165 -12.44 4.45 9.37
N LEU A 166 -11.78 3.30 9.23
CA LEU A 166 -12.42 2.00 9.39
C LEU A 166 -12.43 1.56 10.84
N LEU A 167 -13.62 1.19 11.33
CA LEU A 167 -13.79 0.52 12.63
C LEU A 167 -13.39 -0.95 12.50
N SER A 168 -12.42 -1.40 13.28
CA SER A 168 -12.04 -2.80 13.36
C SER A 168 -11.65 -3.20 14.78
N THR A 169 -11.36 -4.49 14.97
CA THR A 169 -10.88 -5.02 16.26
C THR A 169 -9.54 -4.39 16.63
N TRP A 170 -9.37 -4.07 17.90
CA TRP A 170 -8.17 -3.51 18.48
C TRP A 170 -7.79 -4.28 19.74
N GLY A 171 -6.54 -4.13 20.17
CA GLY A 171 -6.10 -4.68 21.44
C GLY A 171 -6.87 -4.10 22.64
N GLU A 172 -6.77 -4.81 23.76
CA GLU A 172 -7.17 -4.29 25.07
C GLU A 172 -6.52 -2.91 25.34
N PRO A 173 -7.22 -1.97 25.99
CA PRO A 173 -8.55 -2.09 26.63
C PRO A 173 -9.73 -1.69 25.74
N ASN A 174 -9.48 -1.22 24.51
CA ASN A 174 -10.51 -0.58 23.69
C ASN A 174 -11.33 -1.58 22.87
N TYR A 175 -10.80 -2.78 22.61
CA TYR A 175 -11.37 -3.89 21.80
C TYR A 175 -11.68 -3.56 20.33
N PHE A 176 -11.93 -2.29 20.03
CA PHE A 176 -12.18 -1.74 18.72
C PHE A 176 -11.53 -0.36 18.62
N ALA A 177 -11.13 0.00 17.40
CA ALA A 177 -10.61 1.33 17.10
C ALA A 177 -11.01 1.72 15.67
N VAL A 178 -11.16 3.02 15.46
CA VAL A 178 -11.29 3.62 14.13
C VAL A 178 -9.92 4.09 13.71
N ILE A 179 -9.36 3.50 12.66
CA ILE A 179 -8.02 3.81 12.16
C ILE A 179 -8.00 3.93 10.64
N ALA A 180 -6.92 4.50 10.11
CA ALA A 180 -6.71 4.69 8.68
C ALA A 180 -5.33 4.19 8.26
N GLY A 181 -5.22 3.67 7.04
CA GLY A 181 -4.00 3.16 6.45
C GLY A 181 -4.27 2.21 5.30
N THR A 182 -3.30 2.03 4.40
CA THR A 182 -3.33 0.93 3.41
C THR A 182 -3.35 -0.43 4.11
N SER A 183 -2.81 -0.51 5.32
CA SER A 183 -2.94 -1.62 6.27
C SER A 183 -4.39 -2.02 6.59
N MET A 184 -5.35 -1.09 6.50
CA MET A 184 -6.78 -1.32 6.71
C MET A 184 -7.49 -1.68 5.40
N ALA A 185 -7.00 -1.17 4.26
CA ALA A 185 -7.52 -1.51 2.94
C ALA A 185 -7.21 -2.97 2.56
N ALA A 186 -5.95 -3.40 2.70
CA ALA A 186 -5.50 -4.75 2.34
C ALA A 186 -6.33 -5.92 2.93
N PRO A 187 -6.69 -5.95 4.23
CA PRO A 187 -7.46 -7.06 4.80
C PRO A 187 -8.90 -7.11 4.28
N SER A 188 -9.51 -5.97 3.97
CA SER A 188 -10.84 -5.94 3.36
C SER A 188 -10.84 -6.60 1.97
N VAL A 189 -9.81 -6.34 1.17
CA VAL A 189 -9.60 -6.98 -0.13
C VAL A 189 -9.34 -8.47 0.04
N ALA A 190 -8.44 -8.85 0.95
CA ALA A 190 -8.11 -10.26 1.19
C ALA A 190 -9.36 -11.07 1.61
N GLY A 191 -10.21 -10.52 2.48
CA GLY A 191 -11.47 -11.13 2.88
C GLY A 191 -12.44 -11.31 1.72
N SER A 192 -12.65 -10.25 0.91
CA SER A 192 -13.51 -10.30 -0.27
C SER A 192 -13.04 -11.35 -1.28
N LEU A 193 -11.73 -11.44 -1.54
CA LEU A 193 -11.16 -12.43 -2.46
C LEU A 193 -11.33 -13.87 -1.97
N LEU A 194 -11.32 -14.08 -0.66
CA LEU A 194 -11.58 -15.40 -0.10
C LEU A 194 -13.05 -15.82 -0.29
N LEU A 195 -14.01 -14.89 -0.14
CA LEU A 195 -15.42 -15.13 -0.46
C LEU A 195 -15.63 -15.44 -1.95
N VAL A 196 -14.85 -14.80 -2.84
CA VAL A 196 -14.87 -15.11 -4.27
C VAL A 196 -14.34 -16.52 -4.53
N GLN A 197 -13.30 -16.98 -3.82
CA GLN A 197 -12.82 -18.35 -3.91
C GLN A 197 -13.84 -19.37 -3.39
N GLU A 198 -14.50 -19.09 -2.27
CA GLU A 198 -15.58 -19.92 -1.72
C GLU A 198 -16.73 -20.04 -2.74
N HIS A 199 -17.16 -18.93 -3.32
CA HIS A 199 -18.21 -18.94 -4.34
C HIS A 199 -17.79 -19.71 -5.61
N TYR A 200 -16.53 -19.62 -6.00
CA TYR A 200 -16.01 -20.39 -7.13
C TYR A 200 -16.05 -21.90 -6.84
N GLU A 201 -15.61 -22.32 -5.65
CA GLU A 201 -15.68 -23.73 -5.20
C GLU A 201 -17.13 -24.24 -5.20
N ASP A 202 -18.08 -23.47 -4.68
CA ASP A 202 -19.51 -23.83 -4.68
C ASP A 202 -20.06 -24.13 -6.08
N MET A 203 -19.56 -23.43 -7.10
CA MET A 203 -20.00 -23.57 -8.48
C MET A 203 -19.27 -24.67 -9.26
N HIS A 204 -18.02 -24.98 -8.90
CA HIS A 204 -17.14 -25.85 -9.69
C HIS A 204 -16.85 -27.20 -9.02
N GLY A 205 -17.16 -27.32 -7.73
CA GLY A 205 -16.99 -28.53 -6.95
C GLY A 205 -15.93 -28.37 -5.85
N SER A 206 -16.02 -29.25 -4.85
CA SER A 206 -15.12 -29.24 -3.70
C SER A 206 -13.65 -29.29 -4.11
N ASP A 207 -12.83 -28.47 -3.44
CA ASP A 207 -11.40 -28.29 -3.69
C ASP A 207 -11.02 -27.74 -5.08
N ASP A 208 -11.98 -27.27 -5.90
CA ASP A 208 -11.69 -26.55 -7.15
C ASP A 208 -11.64 -25.04 -6.88
N PHE A 209 -10.44 -24.46 -6.93
CA PHE A 209 -10.18 -23.05 -6.68
C PHE A 209 -9.55 -22.37 -7.89
N MET A 210 -9.73 -21.06 -8.01
CA MET A 210 -9.00 -20.28 -9.00
C MET A 210 -7.51 -20.24 -8.66
N ARG A 211 -6.67 -20.23 -9.70
CA ARG A 211 -5.26 -19.84 -9.56
C ARG A 211 -5.18 -18.39 -9.06
N ALA A 212 -4.11 -18.07 -8.34
CA ALA A 212 -3.86 -16.73 -7.81
C ALA A 212 -3.87 -15.66 -8.91
N ALA A 213 -3.29 -15.97 -10.08
CA ALA A 213 -3.31 -15.09 -11.24
C ALA A 213 -4.73 -14.84 -11.79
N THR A 214 -5.59 -15.87 -11.81
CA THR A 214 -6.98 -15.75 -12.25
C THR A 214 -7.79 -14.91 -11.27
N LEU A 215 -7.63 -15.15 -9.97
CA LEU A 215 -8.29 -14.38 -8.93
C LEU A 215 -7.86 -12.90 -8.96
N LYS A 216 -6.55 -12.63 -9.10
CA LYS A 216 -6.00 -11.28 -9.29
C LYS A 216 -6.57 -10.60 -10.54
N ALA A 217 -6.58 -11.30 -11.68
CA ALA A 217 -7.10 -10.76 -12.94
C ALA A 217 -8.60 -10.46 -12.86
N LEU A 218 -9.39 -11.37 -12.27
CA LEU A 218 -10.82 -11.17 -12.06
C LEU A 218 -11.06 -9.90 -11.23
N ALA A 219 -10.37 -9.76 -10.09
CA ALA A 219 -10.50 -8.60 -9.21
C ALA A 219 -10.17 -7.29 -9.92
N ILE A 220 -9.07 -7.23 -10.67
CA ILE A 220 -8.64 -6.02 -11.41
C ILE A 220 -9.63 -5.70 -12.54
N HIS A 221 -10.13 -6.71 -13.26
CA HIS A 221 -11.03 -6.48 -14.40
C HIS A 221 -12.48 -6.19 -13.99
N SER A 222 -12.86 -6.50 -12.76
CA SER A 222 -14.19 -6.20 -12.20
C SER A 222 -14.21 -4.97 -11.30
N ALA A 223 -13.06 -4.34 -11.08
CA ALA A 223 -12.97 -3.15 -10.24
C ALA A 223 -13.64 -1.95 -10.91
N ASP A 224 -14.25 -1.09 -10.10
CA ASP A 224 -14.90 0.12 -10.57
C ASP A 224 -13.84 1.21 -10.85
N GLU A 225 -13.94 1.91 -11.98
CA GLU A 225 -13.04 3.03 -12.31
C GLU A 225 -13.10 4.12 -11.23
N THR A 226 -11.96 4.76 -10.98
CA THR A 226 -11.76 5.72 -9.89
C THR A 226 -10.99 6.96 -10.35
N GLY A 227 -11.29 8.11 -9.74
CA GLY A 227 -10.62 9.36 -10.07
C GLY A 227 -11.24 10.09 -11.26
N ALA A 228 -10.48 11.05 -11.81
CA ALA A 228 -11.01 12.02 -12.79
C ALA A 228 -10.71 11.67 -14.26
N ALA A 229 -9.91 10.65 -14.53
CA ALA A 229 -9.49 10.26 -15.86
C ALA A 229 -9.72 8.76 -16.08
N ASP A 230 -10.18 8.39 -17.27
CA ASP A 230 -10.28 7.00 -17.70
C ASP A 230 -8.86 6.39 -17.78
N GLY A 231 -8.68 5.16 -17.30
CA GLY A 231 -7.38 4.54 -17.07
C GLY A 231 -6.44 4.36 -18.29
N PRO A 232 -5.17 3.92 -18.07
CA PRO A 232 -4.61 3.48 -16.79
C PRO A 232 -4.06 4.61 -15.90
N SER A 233 -4.39 4.54 -14.61
CA SER A 233 -3.95 5.49 -13.57
C SER A 233 -2.79 4.93 -12.76
N ARG A 234 -1.77 5.75 -12.49
CA ARG A 234 -0.65 5.39 -11.59
C ARG A 234 -1.08 5.27 -10.13
N ALA A 235 -2.19 5.90 -9.74
CA ALA A 235 -2.67 5.93 -8.37
C ALA A 235 -3.61 4.76 -8.03
N THR A 236 -4.38 4.30 -9.02
CA THR A 236 -5.50 3.38 -8.80
C THR A 236 -5.50 2.16 -9.73
N ALA A 237 -4.62 2.12 -10.73
CA ALA A 237 -4.44 1.05 -11.72
C ALA A 237 -5.73 0.47 -12.31
N GLY A 238 -6.31 -0.53 -11.63
CA GLY A 238 -7.54 -1.22 -12.01
C GLY A 238 -8.83 -0.66 -11.43
N GLY A 239 -8.77 0.21 -10.43
CA GLY A 239 -9.95 0.75 -9.76
C GLY A 239 -10.17 0.20 -8.34
N ARG A 240 -11.41 0.34 -7.86
CA ARG A 240 -11.85 -0.07 -6.51
C ARG A 240 -12.57 -1.42 -6.50
#